data_AF-A0A1W1WKI5-F1
#
_entry.id   AF-A0A1W1WKI5-F1
#
_cell.length_a   1.000
_cell.length_b   1.000
_cell.length_c   1.000
_cell.angle_alpha   90.00
_cell.angle_beta   90.00
_cell.angle_gamma   90.00
#
_symmetry.space_group_name_H-M   'P 1'
#
loop_
_entity.id
_entity.type
_entity.pdbx_description
1 polymer ?
#
loop_
_entity_poly.entity_id
_entity_poly.type
_entity_poly.pdbx_seq_one_letter_code
_entity_poly.pdbx_strand_id
1 'polypeptide(L)'
;MKKLRSLQKFWPGVFSPPAQNFLQPMASIAAWRVFLATVMGGCAVLILGNVTKSSMAGYGYGAVLFTALSWPYVPQLLKTIHWTDMTIAQSLLLLIASIGLGEVAQRILGFNPQAQGMKHMNWPIAIHLLWQFPLVLPVENLLLIGSMAWLWKFLRPTSPGNRLGVAVLSAALFGLWHVPFWGGWTMWTISLSVLPWTLYMMATGDILVPLIAHILMDVIAMISTFAPPNSVIIHLLWPLLGIGLILLGLGHSLYQDWRVKRRKIA
;
A
#
# COMPACT_ATOMS: atom_id res chain seq x y z
N MET A 1 -22.21 -18.43 -15.44
CA MET A 1 -21.54 -17.42 -16.30
C MET A 1 -22.19 -16.02 -16.27
N LYS A 2 -23.52 -15.83 -16.41
CA LYS A 2 -24.15 -14.48 -16.44
C LYS A 2 -23.72 -13.53 -15.30
N LYS A 3 -23.66 -14.00 -14.03
CA LYS A 3 -23.27 -13.23 -12.84
C LYS A 3 -21.84 -12.63 -12.87
N LEU A 4 -20.90 -13.23 -13.63
CA LEU A 4 -19.53 -12.71 -13.77
C LEU A 4 -19.42 -11.59 -14.81
N ARG A 5 -20.24 -11.66 -15.88
CA ARG A 5 -20.29 -10.61 -16.92
C ARG A 5 -20.90 -9.30 -16.41
N SER A 6 -21.78 -9.35 -15.39
CA SER A 6 -22.25 -8.12 -14.74
C SER A 6 -21.16 -7.48 -13.88
N LEU A 7 -20.40 -8.26 -13.10
CA LEU A 7 -19.30 -7.73 -12.27
C LEU A 7 -18.20 -7.06 -13.10
N GLN A 8 -17.87 -7.59 -14.28
CA GLN A 8 -16.94 -6.94 -15.21
C GLN A 8 -17.38 -5.55 -15.70
N LYS A 9 -18.69 -5.24 -15.71
CA LYS A 9 -19.17 -3.88 -16.06
C LYS A 9 -18.99 -2.87 -14.93
N PHE A 10 -18.97 -3.32 -13.67
CA PHE A 10 -18.83 -2.42 -12.51
C PHE A 10 -17.36 -2.30 -12.06
N TRP A 11 -16.58 -3.38 -12.15
CA TRP A 11 -15.17 -3.42 -11.74
C TRP A 11 -14.30 -4.06 -12.85
N PRO A 12 -14.10 -3.37 -13.99
CA PRO A 12 -13.35 -3.94 -15.11
C PRO A 12 -11.91 -4.29 -14.73
N GLY A 13 -11.20 -3.46 -13.96
CA GLY A 13 -9.76 -3.63 -13.69
C GLY A 13 -9.37 -4.97 -13.03
N VAL A 14 -10.06 -5.38 -11.96
CA VAL A 14 -9.74 -6.63 -11.23
C VAL A 14 -10.17 -7.88 -12.00
N PHE A 15 -11.29 -7.81 -12.72
CA PHE A 15 -11.87 -8.95 -13.43
C PHE A 15 -11.45 -9.05 -14.92
N SER A 16 -10.65 -8.10 -15.40
CA SER A 16 -9.98 -8.12 -16.71
C SER A 16 -8.51 -8.56 -16.55
N PRO A 17 -7.74 -8.75 -17.64
CA PRO A 17 -6.29 -8.88 -17.53
C PRO A 17 -5.69 -7.64 -16.84
N PRO A 18 -4.62 -7.76 -16.03
CA PRO A 18 -3.99 -6.61 -15.39
C PRO A 18 -3.47 -5.59 -16.39
N ALA A 19 -3.24 -4.36 -15.90
CA ALA A 19 -2.60 -3.32 -16.69
C ALA A 19 -1.21 -3.75 -17.19
N GLN A 20 -0.81 -3.27 -18.38
CA GLN A 20 0.52 -3.54 -18.93
C GLN A 20 1.64 -3.06 -17.99
N ASN A 21 1.44 -1.92 -17.30
CA ASN A 21 2.38 -1.39 -16.33
C ASN A 21 2.58 -2.30 -15.10
N PHE A 22 1.62 -3.17 -14.78
CA PHE A 22 1.78 -4.21 -13.76
C PHE A 22 2.58 -5.40 -14.30
N LEU A 23 2.31 -5.82 -15.54
CA LEU A 23 2.89 -7.00 -16.17
C LEU A 23 4.34 -6.80 -16.65
N GLN A 24 4.69 -5.59 -17.12
CA GLN A 24 6.01 -5.29 -17.69
C GLN A 24 7.16 -5.41 -16.68
N PRO A 25 7.10 -4.82 -15.47
CA PRO A 25 8.11 -5.07 -14.44
C PRO A 25 8.20 -6.56 -14.12
N MET A 26 7.05 -7.25 -13.99
CA MET A 26 7.04 -8.68 -13.69
C MET A 26 7.73 -9.51 -14.77
N ALA A 27 7.58 -9.20 -16.05
CA ALA A 27 8.25 -9.96 -17.12
C ALA A 27 9.79 -10.03 -16.94
N SER A 28 10.41 -9.02 -16.34
CA SER A 28 11.87 -8.83 -16.30
C SER A 28 12.72 -9.82 -15.47
N ILE A 29 12.15 -10.83 -14.79
CA ILE A 29 12.88 -11.54 -13.69
C ILE A 29 12.58 -13.05 -13.49
N ALA A 30 11.53 -13.65 -14.06
CA ALA A 30 11.04 -14.99 -13.65
C ALA A 30 10.67 -15.10 -12.13
N ALA A 31 10.22 -16.26 -11.64
CA ALA A 31 9.46 -16.35 -10.36
C ALA A 31 10.32 -16.51 -9.10
N TRP A 32 11.27 -17.46 -9.12
CA TRP A 32 12.05 -17.83 -7.93
C TRP A 32 12.95 -16.70 -7.42
N ARG A 33 13.46 -15.84 -8.31
CA ARG A 33 14.26 -14.67 -7.94
C ARG A 33 13.47 -13.63 -7.16
N VAL A 34 12.21 -13.39 -7.54
CA VAL A 34 11.31 -12.51 -6.78
C VAL A 34 11.00 -13.13 -5.42
N PHE A 35 10.69 -14.43 -5.37
CA PHE A 35 10.44 -15.13 -4.12
C PHE A 35 11.62 -14.99 -3.15
N LEU A 36 12.84 -15.31 -3.60
CA LEU A 36 14.05 -15.15 -2.79
C LEU A 36 14.28 -13.69 -2.37
N ALA A 37 14.08 -12.72 -3.27
CA ALA A 37 14.21 -11.30 -2.93
C ALA A 37 13.22 -10.88 -1.83
N THR A 38 11.94 -11.26 -1.94
CA THR A 38 10.90 -10.97 -0.94
C THR A 38 11.21 -11.65 0.40
N VAL A 39 11.53 -12.94 0.40
CA VAL A 39 11.81 -13.70 1.63
C VAL A 39 13.09 -13.21 2.28
N MET A 40 14.20 -13.15 1.55
CA MET A 40 15.49 -12.71 2.10
C MET A 40 15.45 -11.24 2.53
N GLY A 41 14.80 -10.37 1.75
CA GLY A 41 14.59 -8.97 2.10
C GLY A 41 13.78 -8.83 3.40
N GLY A 42 12.63 -9.50 3.49
CA GLY A 42 11.79 -9.49 4.69
C GLY A 42 12.48 -10.08 5.92
N CYS A 43 13.21 -11.18 5.77
CA CYS A 43 14.04 -11.76 6.83
C CYS A 43 15.17 -10.82 7.25
N ALA A 44 15.80 -10.10 6.32
CA ALA A 44 16.82 -9.10 6.63
C ALA A 44 16.25 -7.92 7.43
N VAL A 45 15.03 -7.44 7.12
CA VAL A 45 14.36 -6.42 7.96
C VAL A 45 14.23 -6.89 9.41
N LEU A 46 13.71 -8.10 9.61
CA LEU A 46 13.46 -8.67 10.94
C LEU A 46 14.76 -8.96 11.70
N ILE A 47 15.69 -9.70 11.08
CA ILE A 47 16.91 -10.18 11.74
C ILE A 47 17.88 -9.01 11.97
N LEU A 48 18.17 -8.21 10.95
CA LEU A 48 19.15 -7.13 11.08
C LEU A 48 18.58 -5.96 11.90
N GLY A 49 17.26 -5.68 11.79
CA GLY A 49 16.60 -4.71 12.67
C GLY A 49 16.72 -5.08 14.15
N ASN A 50 16.53 -6.36 14.48
CA ASN A 50 16.74 -6.89 15.84
C ASN A 50 18.22 -6.84 16.28
N VAL A 51 19.14 -7.33 15.45
CA VAL A 51 20.59 -7.38 15.76
C VAL A 51 21.17 -5.97 15.97
N THR A 52 20.80 -5.02 15.12
CA THR A 52 21.27 -3.62 15.19
C THR A 52 20.45 -2.74 16.14
N LYS A 53 19.33 -3.26 16.68
CA LYS A 53 18.34 -2.52 17.47
C LYS A 53 17.84 -1.25 16.75
N SER A 54 17.74 -1.30 15.42
CA SER A 54 17.44 -0.15 14.57
C SER A 54 16.58 -0.55 13.38
N SER A 55 15.34 -0.07 13.35
CA SER A 55 14.43 -0.23 12.22
C SER A 55 15.05 0.30 10.93
N MET A 56 15.64 1.51 10.95
CA MET A 56 16.28 2.09 9.76
C MET A 56 17.35 1.18 9.15
N ALA A 57 18.17 0.54 9.98
CA ALA A 57 19.17 -0.42 9.52
C ALA A 57 18.50 -1.68 8.94
N GLY A 58 17.53 -2.27 9.66
CA GLY A 58 16.77 -3.43 9.18
C GLY A 58 16.12 -3.19 7.81
N TYR A 59 15.30 -2.15 7.69
CA TYR A 59 14.64 -1.78 6.43
C TYR A 59 15.64 -1.38 5.34
N GLY A 60 16.71 -0.66 5.67
CA GLY A 60 17.77 -0.30 4.72
C GLY A 60 18.48 -1.53 4.12
N TYR A 61 18.93 -2.46 4.96
CA TYR A 61 19.55 -3.71 4.49
C TYR A 61 18.55 -4.60 3.75
N GLY A 62 17.30 -4.67 4.21
CA GLY A 62 16.22 -5.38 3.51
C GLY A 62 15.96 -4.84 2.12
N ALA A 63 15.95 -3.51 1.94
CA ALA A 63 15.79 -2.83 0.66
C ALA A 63 16.94 -3.15 -0.31
N VAL A 64 18.18 -3.08 0.18
CA VAL A 64 19.39 -3.40 -0.60
C VAL A 64 19.38 -4.85 -1.05
N LEU A 65 19.10 -5.78 -0.13
CA LEU A 65 19.09 -7.22 -0.42
C LEU A 65 17.95 -7.59 -1.38
N PHE A 66 16.75 -7.04 -1.18
CA PHE A 66 15.63 -7.19 -2.11
C PHE A 66 16.00 -6.67 -3.50
N THR A 67 16.58 -5.47 -3.59
CA THR A 67 16.95 -4.83 -4.87
C THR A 67 18.04 -5.60 -5.62
N ALA A 68 19.07 -6.06 -4.92
CA ALA A 68 20.16 -6.85 -5.50
C ALA A 68 19.66 -8.21 -6.01
N LEU A 69 18.95 -8.97 -5.18
CA LEU A 69 18.42 -10.29 -5.56
C LEU A 69 17.37 -10.19 -6.68
N SER A 70 16.59 -9.10 -6.69
CA SER A 70 15.58 -8.84 -7.71
C SER A 70 16.07 -8.05 -8.93
N TRP A 71 17.35 -7.75 -9.11
CA TRP A 71 17.79 -6.98 -10.29
C TRP A 71 17.43 -7.68 -11.63
N PRO A 72 16.79 -7.02 -12.63
CA PRO A 72 16.53 -5.58 -12.78
C PRO A 72 15.10 -5.14 -12.43
N TYR A 73 14.36 -5.93 -11.64
CA TYR A 73 12.94 -5.71 -11.30
C TYR A 73 12.66 -4.33 -10.72
N VAL A 74 13.37 -3.93 -9.66
CA VAL A 74 13.18 -2.64 -8.99
C VAL A 74 13.42 -1.46 -9.96
N PRO A 75 14.51 -1.40 -10.76
CA PRO A 75 14.65 -0.41 -11.82
C PRO A 75 13.48 -0.34 -12.82
N GLN A 76 12.87 -1.46 -13.19
CA GLN A 76 11.70 -1.44 -14.10
C GLN A 76 10.43 -1.00 -13.38
N LEU A 77 10.28 -1.34 -12.10
CA LEU A 77 9.18 -0.90 -11.25
C LEU A 77 9.23 0.62 -10.99
N LEU A 78 10.42 1.17 -10.73
CA LEU A 78 10.59 2.62 -10.54
C LEU A 78 10.23 3.42 -11.81
N LYS A 79 10.40 2.83 -13.01
CA LYS A 79 9.98 3.45 -14.28
C LYS A 79 8.47 3.52 -14.48
N THR A 80 7.66 2.79 -13.71
CA THR A 80 6.19 2.90 -13.78
C THR A 80 5.63 3.92 -12.79
N ILE A 81 6.49 4.56 -11.98
CA ILE A 81 6.11 5.63 -11.05
C ILE A 81 5.95 6.94 -11.84
N HIS A 82 4.71 7.38 -11.99
CA HIS A 82 4.38 8.66 -12.62
C HIS A 82 3.33 9.41 -11.81
N TRP A 83 3.58 10.69 -11.58
CA TRP A 83 2.57 11.58 -11.02
C TRP A 83 1.55 11.95 -12.09
N THR A 84 0.25 11.95 -11.74
CA THR A 84 -0.85 12.29 -12.65
C THR A 84 -1.83 13.25 -11.98
N ASP A 85 -2.65 13.92 -12.80
CA ASP A 85 -3.75 14.80 -12.36
C ASP A 85 -4.75 14.11 -11.41
N MET A 86 -4.80 12.77 -11.40
CA MET A 86 -5.70 11.95 -10.58
C MET A 86 -5.04 11.36 -9.34
N THR A 87 -3.70 11.36 -9.25
CA THR A 87 -2.93 10.63 -8.22
C THR A 87 -3.39 10.99 -6.81
N ILE A 88 -3.62 12.27 -6.51
CA ILE A 88 -4.06 12.65 -5.15
C ILE A 88 -5.49 12.17 -4.87
N ALA A 89 -6.44 12.37 -5.79
CA ALA A 89 -7.84 11.97 -5.61
C ALA A 89 -7.97 10.43 -5.46
N GLN A 90 -7.20 9.68 -6.25
CA GLN A 90 -7.15 8.22 -6.16
C GLN A 90 -6.50 7.76 -4.85
N SER A 91 -5.44 8.43 -4.38
CA SER A 91 -4.81 8.11 -3.08
C SER A 91 -5.77 8.32 -1.90
N LEU A 92 -6.59 9.38 -1.95
CA LEU A 92 -7.58 9.68 -0.92
C LEU A 92 -8.77 8.71 -0.94
N LEU A 93 -9.26 8.33 -2.11
CA LEU A 93 -10.29 7.28 -2.25
C LEU A 93 -9.77 5.92 -1.75
N LEU A 94 -8.51 5.60 -2.08
CA LEU A 94 -7.87 4.37 -1.65
C LEU A 94 -7.65 4.35 -0.13
N LEU A 95 -7.19 5.46 0.46
CA LEU A 95 -7.08 5.67 1.91
C LEU A 95 -8.42 5.44 2.62
N ILE A 96 -9.51 6.08 2.17
CA ILE A 96 -10.85 5.91 2.76
C ILE A 96 -11.30 4.44 2.70
N ALA A 97 -11.10 3.76 1.56
CA ALA A 97 -11.42 2.33 1.45
C ALA A 97 -10.58 1.44 2.38
N SER A 98 -9.31 1.80 2.59
CA SER A 98 -8.36 1.05 3.43
C SER A 98 -8.67 1.18 4.93
N ILE A 99 -9.01 2.40 5.37
CA ILE A 99 -9.49 2.67 6.74
C ILE A 99 -10.83 1.96 6.96
N GLY A 100 -11.78 2.09 6.03
CA GLY A 100 -13.10 1.48 6.15
C GLY A 100 -13.06 -0.06 6.26
N LEU A 101 -12.23 -0.74 5.46
CA LEU A 101 -12.04 -2.18 5.57
C LEU A 101 -11.26 -2.59 6.84
N GLY A 102 -10.33 -1.77 7.31
CA GLY A 102 -9.64 -1.97 8.58
C GLY A 102 -10.59 -1.87 9.79
N GLU A 103 -11.48 -0.88 9.80
CA GLU A 103 -12.54 -0.77 10.80
C GLU A 103 -13.49 -1.96 10.76
N VAL A 104 -13.95 -2.38 9.58
CA VAL A 104 -14.83 -3.56 9.42
C VAL A 104 -14.14 -4.81 9.98
N ALA A 105 -12.84 -4.99 9.73
CA ALA A 105 -12.07 -6.08 10.30
C ALA A 105 -12.02 -6.05 11.83
N GLN A 106 -11.76 -4.88 12.45
CA GLN A 106 -11.79 -4.73 13.91
C GLN A 106 -13.18 -4.98 14.50
N ARG A 107 -14.25 -4.51 13.84
CA ARG A 107 -15.64 -4.75 14.26
C ARG A 107 -16.02 -6.23 14.19
N ILE A 108 -15.54 -6.97 13.17
CA ILE A 108 -15.75 -8.42 13.05
C ILE A 108 -14.99 -9.19 14.14
N LEU A 109 -13.76 -8.76 14.48
CA LEU A 109 -12.98 -9.38 15.55
C LEU A 109 -13.55 -9.07 16.95
N GLY A 110 -14.24 -7.94 17.12
CA GLY A 110 -14.80 -7.51 18.41
C GLY A 110 -13.78 -6.88 19.37
N PHE A 111 -12.52 -6.72 18.93
CA PHE A 111 -11.44 -6.07 19.68
C PHE A 111 -10.44 -5.43 18.70
N ASN A 112 -9.63 -4.50 19.18
CA ASN A 112 -8.49 -3.96 18.41
C ASN A 112 -7.28 -4.92 18.57
N PRO A 113 -6.84 -5.63 17.50
CA PRO A 113 -5.77 -6.60 17.62
C PRO A 113 -4.38 -5.96 17.77
N GLN A 114 -4.20 -4.68 17.38
CA GLN A 114 -2.95 -3.94 17.57
C GLN A 114 -2.79 -3.41 19.01
N ALA A 115 -3.85 -3.49 19.85
CA ALA A 115 -3.87 -2.89 21.18
C ALA A 115 -2.75 -3.34 22.12
N GLN A 116 -2.18 -4.55 21.95
CA GLN A 116 -1.03 -4.98 22.73
C GLN A 116 0.26 -4.23 22.33
N GLY A 117 0.57 -4.15 21.02
CA GLY A 117 1.72 -3.38 20.52
C GLY A 117 1.61 -1.88 20.84
N MET A 118 0.40 -1.32 20.76
CA MET A 118 0.16 0.09 21.08
C MET A 118 0.43 0.48 22.54
N LYS A 119 0.33 -0.45 23.51
CA LYS A 119 0.63 -0.17 24.93
C LYS A 119 2.08 0.27 25.19
N HIS A 120 2.99 -0.06 24.28
CA HIS A 120 4.42 0.25 24.41
C HIS A 120 4.81 1.51 23.61
N MET A 121 3.89 2.16 22.91
CA MET A 121 4.12 3.40 22.18
C MET A 121 3.62 4.63 22.95
N ASN A 122 4.32 5.74 22.71
CA ASN A 122 3.99 7.07 23.21
C ASN A 122 4.31 8.11 22.12
N TRP A 123 3.97 9.37 22.35
CA TRP A 123 4.16 10.43 21.36
C TRP A 123 5.62 10.58 20.87
N PRO A 124 6.66 10.62 21.72
CA PRO A 124 8.05 10.59 21.27
C PRO A 124 8.41 9.42 20.34
N ILE A 125 7.95 8.21 20.65
CA ILE A 125 8.18 7.02 19.80
C ILE A 125 7.44 7.16 18.47
N ALA A 126 6.19 7.64 18.48
CA ALA A 126 5.42 7.87 17.26
C ALA A 126 6.07 8.93 16.35
N ILE A 127 6.59 10.03 16.91
CA ILE A 127 7.40 11.00 16.14
C ILE A 127 8.64 10.33 15.54
N HIS A 128 9.36 9.50 16.31
CA HIS A 128 10.54 8.82 15.81
C HIS A 128 10.21 7.88 14.64
N LEU A 129 9.09 7.16 14.70
CA LEU A 129 8.59 6.32 13.60
C LEU A 129 8.18 7.15 12.37
N LEU A 130 7.48 8.28 12.57
CA LEU A 130 7.11 9.21 11.48
C LEU A 130 8.33 9.69 10.68
N TRP A 131 9.48 9.91 11.34
CA TRP A 131 10.75 10.24 10.66
C TRP A 131 11.36 9.08 9.87
N GLN A 132 11.03 7.83 10.20
CA GLN A 132 11.51 6.65 9.49
C GLN A 132 10.63 6.26 8.29
N PHE A 133 9.36 6.69 8.26
CA PHE A 133 8.39 6.36 7.20
C PHE A 133 8.88 6.62 5.76
N PRO A 134 9.64 7.68 5.44
CA PRO A 134 10.20 7.88 4.09
C PRO A 134 11.16 6.77 3.62
N LEU A 135 11.71 5.96 4.54
CA LEU A 135 12.49 4.76 4.25
C LEU A 135 11.66 3.49 4.41
N VAL A 136 10.93 3.36 5.52
CA VAL A 136 10.19 2.16 5.91
C VAL A 136 9.09 1.81 4.92
N LEU A 137 8.18 2.74 4.62
CA LEU A 137 6.97 2.45 3.86
C LEU A 137 7.23 2.12 2.38
N PRO A 138 8.23 2.70 1.69
CA PRO A 138 8.67 2.21 0.38
C PRO A 138 9.14 0.74 0.40
N VAL A 139 9.85 0.30 1.45
CA VAL A 139 10.35 -1.08 1.55
C VAL A 139 9.22 -2.07 1.80
N GLU A 140 8.25 -1.71 2.63
CA GLU A 140 7.05 -2.52 2.81
C GLU A 140 6.25 -2.66 1.50
N ASN A 141 6.08 -1.56 0.76
CA ASN A 141 5.48 -1.61 -0.57
C ASN A 141 6.29 -2.51 -1.54
N LEU A 142 7.63 -2.50 -1.49
CA LEU A 142 8.44 -3.44 -2.28
C LEU A 142 8.19 -4.91 -1.89
N LEU A 143 8.04 -5.23 -0.60
CA LEU A 143 7.72 -6.59 -0.15
C LEU A 143 6.31 -7.02 -0.58
N LEU A 144 5.32 -6.11 -0.52
CA LEU A 144 3.97 -6.34 -1.03
C LEU A 144 3.99 -6.62 -2.55
N ILE A 145 4.62 -5.74 -3.31
CA ILE A 145 4.73 -5.82 -4.77
C ILE A 145 5.53 -7.08 -5.20
N GLY A 146 6.60 -7.42 -4.47
CA GLY A 146 7.34 -8.67 -4.66
C GLY A 146 6.47 -9.91 -4.39
N SER A 147 5.67 -9.90 -3.33
CA SER A 147 4.71 -10.98 -3.04
C SER A 147 3.68 -11.14 -4.17
N MET A 148 3.12 -10.03 -4.66
CA MET A 148 2.21 -10.00 -5.81
C MET A 148 2.86 -10.56 -7.07
N ALA A 149 4.08 -10.14 -7.38
CA ALA A 149 4.82 -10.56 -8.58
C ALA A 149 5.22 -12.05 -8.55
N TRP A 150 5.59 -12.57 -7.38
CA TRP A 150 5.82 -13.99 -7.20
C TRP A 150 4.52 -14.80 -7.37
N LEU A 151 3.46 -14.45 -6.64
CA LEU A 151 2.17 -15.15 -6.70
C LEU A 151 1.59 -15.12 -8.12
N TRP A 152 1.67 -13.99 -8.82
CA TRP A 152 1.21 -13.85 -10.20
C TRP A 152 1.91 -14.85 -11.14
N LYS A 153 3.24 -14.98 -11.04
CA LYS A 153 4.03 -15.89 -11.88
C LYS A 153 3.90 -17.35 -11.50
N PHE A 154 3.73 -17.64 -10.22
CA PHE A 154 3.59 -18.99 -9.70
C PHE A 154 2.21 -19.56 -10.03
N LEU A 155 1.14 -18.81 -9.72
CA LEU A 155 -0.25 -19.25 -9.90
C LEU A 155 -0.79 -19.05 -11.33
N ARG A 156 -0.15 -18.20 -12.15
CA ARG A 156 -0.50 -17.91 -13.56
C ARG A 156 -2.03 -17.72 -13.78
N PRO A 157 -2.66 -16.75 -13.11
CA PRO A 157 -4.11 -16.68 -12.99
C PRO A 157 -4.84 -16.39 -14.33
N THR A 158 -5.40 -17.45 -14.92
CA THR A 158 -6.15 -17.40 -16.17
C THR A 158 -7.56 -16.81 -16.01
N SER A 159 -8.22 -17.05 -14.88
CA SER A 159 -9.61 -16.62 -14.61
C SER A 159 -9.69 -15.33 -13.77
N PRO A 160 -10.79 -14.56 -13.84
CA PRO A 160 -11.04 -13.41 -12.96
C PRO A 160 -11.00 -13.77 -11.46
N GLY A 161 -11.49 -14.96 -11.10
CA GLY A 161 -11.45 -15.45 -9.71
C GLY A 161 -10.02 -15.75 -9.24
N ASN A 162 -9.17 -16.29 -10.12
CA ASN A 162 -7.77 -16.55 -9.79
C ASN A 162 -6.99 -15.23 -9.59
N ARG A 163 -7.34 -14.16 -10.33
CA ARG A 163 -6.73 -12.83 -10.15
C ARG A 163 -7.12 -12.20 -8.82
N LEU A 164 -8.39 -12.28 -8.44
CA LEU A 164 -8.84 -11.91 -7.09
C LEU A 164 -8.13 -12.75 -6.02
N GLY A 165 -7.92 -14.04 -6.27
CA GLY A 165 -7.12 -14.92 -5.41
C GLY A 165 -5.68 -14.43 -5.20
N VAL A 166 -5.00 -13.98 -6.27
CA VAL A 166 -3.66 -13.36 -6.16
C VAL A 166 -3.70 -12.09 -5.30
N ALA A 167 -4.69 -11.21 -5.49
CA ALA A 167 -4.83 -9.98 -4.70
C ALA A 167 -5.03 -10.27 -3.20
N VAL A 168 -5.94 -11.20 -2.88
CA VAL A 168 -6.25 -11.63 -1.51
C VAL A 168 -5.06 -12.33 -0.86
N LEU A 169 -4.39 -13.25 -1.55
CA LEU A 169 -3.20 -13.93 -1.02
C LEU A 169 -2.03 -12.96 -0.81
N SER A 170 -1.87 -11.96 -1.68
CA SER A 170 -0.82 -10.94 -1.51
C SER A 170 -1.07 -10.07 -0.28
N ALA A 171 -2.31 -9.64 -0.07
CA ALA A 171 -2.70 -8.90 1.13
C ALA A 171 -2.57 -9.77 2.40
N ALA A 172 -2.91 -11.05 2.33
CA ALA A 172 -2.73 -12.02 3.41
C ALA A 172 -1.25 -12.22 3.80
N LEU A 173 -0.35 -12.35 2.83
CA LEU A 173 1.09 -12.45 3.08
C LEU A 173 1.65 -11.16 3.70
N PHE A 174 1.15 -9.99 3.27
CA PHE A 174 1.54 -8.71 3.84
C PHE A 174 1.05 -8.54 5.28
N GLY A 175 -0.20 -8.92 5.58
CA GLY A 175 -0.72 -9.00 6.94
C GLY A 175 0.04 -10.01 7.82
N LEU A 176 0.45 -11.15 7.25
CA LEU A 176 1.24 -12.17 7.96
C LEU A 176 2.64 -11.65 8.34
N TRP A 177 3.29 -10.89 7.46
CA TRP A 177 4.60 -10.28 7.74
C TRP A 177 4.55 -9.29 8.92
N HIS A 178 3.38 -8.73 9.22
CA HIS A 178 3.15 -7.84 10.37
C HIS A 178 2.93 -8.56 11.72
N VAL A 179 2.66 -9.87 11.71
CA VAL A 179 2.37 -10.64 12.93
C VAL A 179 3.49 -10.59 14.00
N PRO A 180 4.79 -10.65 13.67
CA PRO A 180 5.86 -10.55 14.67
C PRO A 180 5.90 -9.21 15.42
N PHE A 181 5.40 -8.13 14.82
CA PHE A 181 5.38 -6.79 15.41
C PHE A 181 4.13 -6.53 16.25
N TRP A 182 2.97 -7.03 15.80
CA TRP A 182 1.67 -6.60 16.33
C TRP A 182 0.77 -7.73 16.86
N GLY A 183 1.14 -9.00 16.66
CA GLY A 183 0.40 -10.18 17.11
C GLY A 183 -0.44 -10.85 16.02
N GLY A 184 -0.84 -12.11 16.24
CA GLY A 184 -1.46 -12.97 15.20
C GLY A 184 -2.74 -12.41 14.57
N TRP A 185 -3.57 -11.71 15.34
CA TRP A 185 -4.86 -11.20 14.87
C TRP A 185 -4.75 -9.99 13.94
N THR A 186 -3.61 -9.27 13.93
CA THR A 186 -3.43 -8.09 13.06
C THR A 186 -3.27 -8.47 11.61
N MET A 187 -2.92 -9.73 11.32
CA MET A 187 -2.98 -10.28 9.97
C MET A 187 -4.33 -9.96 9.32
N TRP A 188 -5.45 -10.17 10.00
CA TRP A 188 -6.78 -9.94 9.43
C TRP A 188 -7.07 -8.47 9.15
N THR A 189 -6.78 -7.58 10.09
CA THR A 189 -7.01 -6.13 9.92
C THR A 189 -6.14 -5.56 8.82
N ILE A 190 -4.84 -5.89 8.82
CA ILE A 190 -3.88 -5.39 7.83
C ILE A 190 -4.19 -5.97 6.44
N SER A 191 -4.51 -7.27 6.34
CA SER A 191 -4.92 -7.87 5.06
C SER A 191 -6.15 -7.19 4.46
N LEU A 192 -7.13 -6.83 5.27
CA LEU A 192 -8.34 -6.15 4.79
C LEU A 192 -8.08 -4.67 4.45
N SER A 193 -7.25 -3.96 5.22
CA SER A 193 -6.82 -2.60 4.88
C SER A 193 -5.97 -2.51 3.61
N VAL A 194 -5.17 -3.55 3.30
CA VAL A 194 -4.25 -3.57 2.15
C VAL A 194 -4.86 -4.21 0.90
N LEU A 195 -5.98 -4.93 1.03
CA LEU A 195 -6.70 -5.50 -0.11
C LEU A 195 -7.08 -4.46 -1.20
N PRO A 196 -7.52 -3.22 -0.88
CA PRO A 196 -7.72 -2.18 -1.89
C PRO A 196 -6.44 -1.88 -2.69
N TRP A 197 -5.27 -1.89 -2.05
CA TRP A 197 -3.99 -1.57 -2.68
C TRP A 197 -3.60 -2.66 -3.70
N THR A 198 -3.74 -3.93 -3.32
CA THR A 198 -3.43 -5.05 -4.22
C THR A 198 -4.38 -5.08 -5.42
N LEU A 199 -5.67 -4.81 -5.20
CA LEU A 199 -6.66 -4.70 -6.26
C LEU A 199 -6.40 -3.50 -7.18
N TYR A 200 -6.04 -2.34 -6.63
CA TYR A 200 -5.68 -1.15 -7.39
C TYR A 200 -4.44 -1.40 -8.25
N MET A 201 -3.33 -1.88 -7.66
CA MET A 201 -2.09 -2.16 -8.39
C MET A 201 -2.28 -3.17 -9.53
N MET A 202 -3.12 -4.20 -9.35
CA MET A 202 -3.46 -5.12 -10.44
C MET A 202 -4.29 -4.46 -11.54
N ALA A 203 -5.24 -3.58 -11.17
CA ALA A 203 -6.11 -2.89 -12.11
C ALA A 203 -5.40 -1.81 -12.93
N THR A 204 -4.43 -1.10 -12.35
CA THR A 204 -3.81 0.11 -12.94
C THR A 204 -2.33 -0.04 -13.27
N GLY A 205 -1.60 -0.91 -12.55
CA GLY A 205 -0.14 -0.97 -12.58
C GLY A 205 0.55 0.24 -11.94
N ASP A 206 -0.22 1.12 -11.30
CA ASP A 206 0.27 2.28 -10.57
C ASP A 206 0.51 1.91 -9.10
N ILE A 207 1.75 2.09 -8.67
CA ILE A 207 2.26 1.80 -7.32
C ILE A 207 2.44 3.07 -6.47
N LEU A 208 2.36 4.25 -7.08
CA LEU A 208 2.54 5.53 -6.40
C LEU A 208 1.31 5.87 -5.57
N VAL A 209 0.11 5.68 -6.12
CA VAL A 209 -1.16 5.89 -5.40
C VAL A 209 -1.27 5.00 -4.15
N PRO A 210 -1.02 3.68 -4.21
CA PRO A 210 -0.90 2.81 -3.02
C PRO A 210 0.14 3.28 -2.02
N LEU A 211 1.34 3.68 -2.46
CA LEU A 211 2.40 4.16 -1.57
C LEU A 211 1.99 5.44 -0.84
N ILE A 212 1.37 6.41 -1.53
CA ILE A 212 0.86 7.63 -0.91
C ILE A 212 -0.29 7.31 0.06
N ALA A 213 -1.22 6.43 -0.32
CA ALA A 213 -2.32 6.01 0.56
C ALA A 213 -1.79 5.30 1.83
N HIS A 214 -0.76 4.46 1.73
CA HIS A 214 -0.07 3.83 2.86
C HIS A 214 0.57 4.88 3.77
N ILE A 215 1.36 5.81 3.22
CA ILE A 215 1.98 6.91 3.98
C ILE A 215 0.93 7.74 4.72
N LEU A 216 -0.17 8.11 4.06
CA LEU A 216 -1.25 8.88 4.68
C LEU A 216 -1.95 8.08 5.79
N MET A 217 -2.22 6.80 5.57
CA MET A 217 -2.90 5.93 6.55
C MET A 217 -2.08 5.83 7.83
N ASP A 218 -0.78 5.56 7.72
CA ASP A 218 0.11 5.37 8.87
C ASP A 218 0.40 6.70 9.59
N VAL A 219 0.54 7.80 8.85
CA VAL A 219 0.66 9.15 9.45
C VAL A 219 -0.60 9.52 10.24
N ILE A 220 -1.78 9.29 9.67
CA ILE A 220 -3.07 9.54 10.34
C ILE A 220 -3.21 8.65 11.57
N ALA A 221 -2.85 7.36 11.48
CA ALA A 221 -2.91 6.42 12.61
C ALA A 221 -1.98 6.88 13.75
N MET A 222 -0.71 7.19 13.45
CA MET A 222 0.26 7.63 14.48
C MET A 222 -0.17 8.92 15.17
N ILE A 223 -0.62 9.93 14.41
CA ILE A 223 -1.07 11.20 14.98
C ILE A 223 -2.36 11.00 15.79
N SER A 224 -3.37 10.33 15.23
CA SER A 224 -4.69 10.20 15.87
C SER A 224 -4.66 9.33 17.12
N THR A 225 -3.72 8.38 17.22
CA THR A 225 -3.60 7.48 18.37
C THR A 225 -2.64 8.00 19.46
N PHE A 226 -1.53 8.65 19.10
CA PHE A 226 -0.46 8.96 20.07
C PHE A 226 -0.22 10.44 20.33
N ALA A 227 -0.74 11.37 19.53
CA ALA A 227 -0.51 12.79 19.81
C ALA A 227 -1.20 13.23 21.12
N PRO A 228 -0.63 14.19 21.87
CA PRO A 228 -1.28 14.73 23.06
C PRO A 228 -2.64 15.38 22.72
N PRO A 229 -3.70 15.22 23.55
CA PRO A 229 -5.03 15.77 23.27
C PRO A 229 -5.08 17.30 23.09
N ASN A 230 -4.10 18.01 23.63
CA ASN A 230 -3.89 19.46 23.52
C ASN A 230 -2.88 19.85 22.40
N SER A 231 -2.44 18.89 21.58
CA SER A 231 -1.52 19.14 20.48
C SER A 231 -2.23 19.82 19.33
N VAL A 232 -1.69 20.96 18.90
CA VAL A 232 -2.12 21.68 17.68
C VAL A 232 -2.20 20.75 16.47
N ILE A 233 -1.35 19.71 16.40
CA ILE A 233 -1.34 18.75 15.29
C ILE A 233 -2.65 17.96 15.20
N ILE A 234 -3.30 17.56 16.31
CA ILE A 234 -4.61 16.89 16.25
C ILE A 234 -5.68 17.84 15.73
N HIS A 235 -5.70 19.06 16.29
CA HIS A 235 -6.67 20.09 15.94
C HIS A 235 -6.52 20.59 14.50
N LEU A 236 -5.31 20.52 13.93
CA LEU A 236 -5.05 20.86 12.53
C LEU A 236 -5.13 19.67 11.58
N LEU A 237 -4.95 18.41 12.01
CA LEU A 237 -4.95 17.24 11.12
C LEU A 237 -6.22 17.18 10.28
N TRP A 238 -7.39 17.15 10.93
CA TRP A 238 -8.67 17.03 10.23
C TRP A 238 -9.03 18.28 9.41
N PRO A 239 -8.87 19.53 9.90
CA PRO A 239 -9.04 20.72 9.06
C PRO A 239 -8.06 20.81 7.89
N LEU A 240 -6.79 20.43 8.03
CA LEU A 240 -5.83 20.42 6.93
C LEU A 240 -6.15 19.31 5.92
N LEU A 241 -6.60 18.14 6.37
CA LEU A 241 -7.08 17.07 5.48
C LEU A 241 -8.34 17.54 4.71
N GLY A 242 -9.27 18.20 5.38
CA GLY A 242 -10.51 18.75 4.79
C GLY A 242 -10.26 19.92 3.84
N ILE A 243 -9.44 20.88 4.23
CA ILE A 243 -8.99 22.00 3.37
C ILE A 243 -8.20 21.44 2.19
N GLY A 244 -7.33 20.45 2.40
CA GLY A 244 -6.65 19.71 1.34
C GLY A 244 -7.66 19.12 0.36
N LEU A 245 -8.60 18.30 0.83
CA LEU A 245 -9.69 17.72 0.03
C LEU A 245 -10.47 18.78 -0.77
N ILE A 246 -10.80 19.92 -0.16
CA ILE A 246 -11.53 21.03 -0.81
C ILE A 246 -10.67 21.72 -1.88
N LEU A 247 -9.42 22.08 -1.57
CA LEU A 247 -8.48 22.70 -2.52
C LEU A 247 -8.15 21.77 -3.68
N LEU A 248 -8.11 20.46 -3.43
CA LEU A 248 -7.91 19.43 -4.45
C LEU A 248 -9.12 19.27 -5.35
N GLY A 249 -10.33 19.26 -4.80
CA GLY A 249 -11.58 19.27 -5.58
C GLY A 249 -11.71 20.52 -6.46
N LEU A 250 -11.46 21.70 -5.87
CA LEU A 250 -11.45 22.99 -6.59
C LEU A 250 -10.36 23.06 -7.65
N GLY A 251 -9.12 22.71 -7.30
CA GLY A 251 -7.98 22.70 -8.23
C GLY A 251 -8.21 21.73 -9.40
N HIS A 252 -8.77 20.54 -9.14
CA HIS A 252 -9.15 19.60 -10.19
C HIS A 252 -10.24 20.16 -11.10
N SER A 253 -11.29 20.77 -10.55
CA SER A 253 -12.36 21.40 -11.34
C SER A 253 -11.81 22.51 -12.25
N LEU A 254 -11.03 23.44 -11.68
CA LEU A 254 -10.44 24.57 -12.41
C LEU A 254 -9.48 24.10 -13.51
N TYR A 255 -8.70 23.05 -13.26
CA TYR A 255 -7.80 22.46 -14.25
C TYR A 255 -8.56 21.77 -15.40
N GLN A 256 -9.64 21.05 -15.11
CA GLN A 256 -10.50 20.46 -16.15
C GLN A 256 -11.17 21.55 -16.99
N ASP A 257 -11.73 22.58 -16.37
CA ASP A 257 -12.33 23.74 -17.06
C ASP A 257 -11.32 24.43 -17.98
N TRP A 258 -10.08 24.60 -17.52
CA TRP A 258 -8.98 25.16 -18.31
C TRP A 258 -8.58 24.26 -19.49
N ARG A 259 -8.48 22.94 -19.30
CA ARG A 259 -8.21 21.99 -20.40
C ARG A 259 -9.33 21.94 -21.42
N VAL A 260 -10.59 21.94 -20.97
CA VAL A 260 -11.77 21.98 -21.86
C VAL A 260 -11.83 23.29 -22.64
N LYS A 261 -11.51 24.43 -22.01
CA LYS A 261 -11.38 25.72 -22.71
C LYS A 261 -10.26 25.69 -23.76
N ARG A 262 -9.05 25.21 -23.43
CA ARG A 262 -7.97 25.07 -24.43
C ARG A 262 -8.36 24.19 -25.63
N ARG A 263 -9.04 23.07 -25.39
CA ARG A 263 -9.54 22.16 -26.45
C ARG A 263 -10.72 22.69 -27.28
N LYS A 264 -11.27 23.87 -26.94
CA LYS A 264 -12.29 24.58 -27.73
C LYS A 264 -11.74 25.80 -28.47
N ILE A 265 -10.47 26.13 -28.25
CA ILE A 265 -9.76 27.29 -28.83
C ILE A 265 -8.70 26.82 -29.85
N ALA A 266 -8.26 25.56 -29.76
CA ALA A 266 -7.51 24.83 -30.77
C ALA A 266 -8.44 23.92 -31.59
#